data_AF-A0A2B8A104-F1
#
_entry.id   AF-A0A2B8A104-F1
#
_cell.length_a   1.000
_cell.length_b   1.000
_cell.length_c   1.000
_cell.angle_alpha   90.00
_cell.angle_beta   90.00
_cell.angle_gamma   90.00
#
_symmetry.space_group_name_H-M   'P 1'
#
loop_
_entity.id
_entity.type
_entity.pdbx_description
1 polymer ?
#
loop_
_entity_poly.entity_id
_entity_poly.type
_entity_poly.pdbx_seq_one_letter_code
_entity_poly.pdbx_strand_id
1 'polypeptide(L)'
;MAIELNYQKNTERHALSKQLSGVYFIRTCLPVEEEQTLWDIYNTIREIESSFRTLKTDLELRPVYHKSDEGTLVHLHLALLAYWIVNTIRYQLKG
;
A
#
# COMPACT_ATOMS: atom_id res chain seq x y z
N MET A 1 -40.11 -12.67 11.38
CA MET A 1 -39.24 -13.68 12.00
C MET A 1 -37.85 -13.08 12.08
N ALA A 2 -37.50 -12.48 13.22
CA ALA A 2 -36.21 -11.82 13.41
C ALA A 2 -35.18 -12.88 13.81
N ILE A 3 -34.04 -12.91 13.13
CA ILE A 3 -32.93 -13.81 13.45
C ILE A 3 -32.17 -13.15 14.60
N GLU A 4 -32.25 -13.74 15.80
CA GLU A 4 -31.46 -13.29 16.94
C GLU A 4 -29.97 -13.55 16.67
N LEU A 5 -29.19 -12.48 16.56
CA LEU A 5 -27.73 -12.52 16.46
C LEU A 5 -27.15 -12.50 17.88
N ASN A 6 -26.69 -13.66 18.34
CA ASN A 6 -25.94 -13.77 19.59
C ASN A 6 -24.44 -13.60 19.31
N TYR A 7 -23.86 -12.52 19.82
CA TYR A 7 -22.42 -12.25 19.78
C TYR A 7 -21.84 -12.35 21.20
N GLN A 8 -20.84 -13.20 21.37
CA GLN A 8 -20.03 -13.25 22.58
C GLN A 8 -18.56 -13.00 22.22
N LYS A 9 -17.98 -12.00 22.88
CA LYS A 9 -16.58 -11.62 22.69
C LYS A 9 -15.66 -12.66 23.33
N ASN A 10 -14.83 -13.31 22.54
CA ASN A 10 -13.79 -14.21 23.07
C ASN A 10 -12.70 -13.37 23.76
N THR A 11 -12.70 -13.39 25.09
CA THR A 11 -11.84 -12.59 25.96
C THR A 11 -10.37 -12.98 25.84
N GLU A 12 -10.06 -14.28 25.68
CA GLU A 12 -8.70 -14.79 25.52
C GLU A 12 -8.08 -14.32 24.20
N ARG A 13 -8.79 -14.50 23.08
CA ARG A 13 -8.34 -14.02 21.76
C ARG A 13 -8.18 -12.50 21.74
N HIS A 14 -9.07 -11.78 22.44
CA HIS A 14 -8.96 -10.33 22.55
C HIS A 14 -7.77 -9.91 23.42
N ALA A 15 -7.49 -10.60 24.52
CA ALA A 15 -6.31 -10.35 25.34
C ALA A 15 -5.01 -10.61 24.57
N LEU A 16 -4.94 -11.74 23.84
CA LEU A 16 -3.82 -12.06 22.96
C LEU A 16 -3.64 -11.02 21.84
N SER A 17 -4.73 -10.64 21.17
CA SER A 17 -4.69 -9.58 20.15
C SER A 17 -4.23 -8.24 20.72
N LYS A 18 -4.64 -7.90 21.95
CA LYS A 18 -4.21 -6.67 22.64
C LYS A 18 -2.72 -6.73 23.02
N GLN A 19 -2.22 -7.88 23.44
CA GLN A 19 -0.81 -8.09 23.75
C GLN A 19 0.08 -8.03 22.50
N LEU A 20 -0.39 -8.55 21.37
CA LEU A 20 0.30 -8.52 20.08
C LEU A 20 0.05 -7.22 19.28
N SER A 21 -0.77 -6.31 19.80
CA SER A 21 -1.09 -5.06 19.13
C SER A 21 0.19 -4.21 18.99
N GLY A 22 0.52 -3.83 17.75
CA GLY A 22 1.71 -3.05 17.43
C GLY A 22 2.92 -3.88 16.97
N VAL A 23 2.85 -5.22 17.04
CA VAL A 23 3.88 -6.09 16.46
C VAL A 23 3.59 -6.32 14.98
N TYR A 24 4.54 -5.98 14.11
CA TYR A 24 4.46 -6.21 12.67
C TYR A 24 5.31 -7.42 12.29
N PHE A 25 4.71 -8.38 11.60
CA PHE A 25 5.43 -9.51 11.02
C PHE A 25 5.52 -9.32 9.50
N ILE A 26 6.73 -9.32 8.97
CA ILE A 26 6.98 -9.28 7.53
C ILE A 26 7.18 -10.71 7.06
N ARG A 27 6.25 -11.21 6.24
CA ARG A 27 6.38 -12.50 5.56
C ARG A 27 6.79 -12.25 4.12
N THR A 28 7.87 -12.88 3.67
CA THR A 28 8.36 -12.79 2.30
C THR A 28 8.69 -14.18 1.74
N CYS A 29 8.61 -14.34 0.42
CA CYS A 29 9.17 -15.49 -0.29
C CYS A 29 10.53 -15.19 -0.94
N LEU A 30 11.03 -13.96 -0.78
CA LEU A 30 12.34 -13.57 -1.30
C LEU A 30 13.44 -14.24 -0.46
N PRO A 31 14.49 -14.79 -1.09
CA PRO A 31 15.64 -15.35 -0.39
C PRO A 31 16.56 -14.23 0.09
N VAL A 32 16.09 -13.44 1.07
CA VAL A 32 16.83 -12.34 1.68
C VAL A 32 17.32 -12.81 3.04
N GLU A 33 18.64 -12.90 3.19
CA GLU A 33 19.26 -13.34 4.44
C GLU A 33 19.41 -12.20 5.46
N GLU A 34 19.49 -10.96 4.99
CA GLU A 34 19.72 -9.79 5.83
C GLU A 34 18.40 -9.06 6.17
N GLU A 35 18.12 -8.91 7.46
CA GLU A 35 16.92 -8.23 7.96
C GLU A 35 16.81 -6.77 7.47
N GLN A 36 17.93 -6.04 7.44
CA GLN A 36 17.96 -4.65 6.97
C GLN A 36 17.52 -4.53 5.51
N THR A 37 18.03 -5.42 4.65
CA THR A 37 17.62 -5.47 3.24
C THR A 37 16.12 -5.76 3.11
N LEU A 38 15.57 -6.70 3.91
CA LEU A 38 14.13 -6.97 3.92
C LEU A 38 13.32 -5.76 4.37
N TRP A 39 13.78 -5.06 5.40
CA TRP A 39 13.16 -3.84 5.90
C TRP A 39 13.14 -2.73 4.86
N ASP A 40 14.24 -2.52 4.14
CA ASP A 40 14.36 -1.51 3.10
C ASP A 40 13.47 -1.83 1.89
N ILE A 41 13.38 -3.10 1.49
CA ILE A 41 12.43 -3.56 0.46
C ILE A 41 10.99 -3.28 0.90
N TYR A 42 10.64 -3.64 2.14
CA TYR A 42 9.29 -3.40 2.68
C TYR A 42 8.94 -1.91 2.74
N ASN A 43 9.88 -1.06 3.16
CA ASN A 43 9.69 0.40 3.14
C ASN A 43 9.56 0.96 1.73
N THR A 44 10.33 0.44 0.77
CA THR A 44 10.22 0.85 -0.64
C THR A 44 8.81 0.61 -1.17
N ILE A 45 8.20 -0.56 -0.87
CA ILE A 45 6.81 -0.85 -1.25
C ILE A 45 5.86 0.18 -0.63
N ARG A 46 6.05 0.53 0.65
CA ARG A 46 5.22 1.56 1.32
C ARG A 46 5.36 2.94 0.66
N GLU A 47 6.57 3.34 0.26
CA GLU A 47 6.80 4.60 -0.46
C GLU A 47 6.10 4.61 -1.83
N ILE A 48 6.12 3.47 -2.53
CA ILE A 48 5.41 3.27 -3.80
C ILE A 48 3.91 3.43 -3.58
N GLU A 49 3.32 2.73 -2.61
CA GLU A 49 1.89 2.81 -2.29
C GLU A 49 1.44 4.23 -1.93
N SER A 50 2.25 4.94 -1.15
CA SER A 50 2.01 6.34 -0.80
C SER A 50 1.99 7.22 -2.05
N SER A 51 2.95 7.03 -2.96
CA SER A 51 3.02 7.79 -4.21
C SER A 51 1.84 7.49 -5.15
N PHE A 52 1.45 6.22 -5.28
CA PHE A 52 0.25 5.84 -6.05
C PHE A 52 -1.04 6.35 -5.41
N ARG A 53 -1.10 6.50 -4.09
CA ARG A 53 -2.22 7.14 -3.40
C ARG A 53 -2.35 8.59 -3.84
N THR A 54 -1.27 9.37 -3.75
CA THR A 54 -1.21 10.76 -4.21
C THR A 54 -1.60 10.88 -5.69
N LEU A 55 -1.08 10.03 -6.57
CA LEU A 55 -1.44 10.05 -7.99
C LEU A 55 -2.95 9.82 -8.20
N LYS A 56 -3.56 8.93 -7.43
CA LYS A 56 -4.99 8.62 -7.54
C LYS A 56 -5.89 9.70 -6.94
N THR A 57 -5.47 10.35 -5.85
CA THR A 57 -6.28 11.34 -5.13
C THR A 57 -6.09 12.73 -5.70
N ASP A 58 -4.84 13.16 -5.88
CA ASP A 58 -4.50 14.56 -6.14
C ASP A 58 -4.40 14.83 -7.65
N LEU A 59 -4.00 13.81 -8.41
CA LEU A 59 -3.94 13.84 -9.88
C LEU A 59 -5.17 13.21 -10.55
N GLU A 60 -6.18 12.82 -9.76
CA GLU A 60 -7.42 12.15 -10.20
C GLU A 60 -7.19 11.00 -11.20
N LEU A 61 -6.08 10.28 -11.07
CA LEU A 61 -5.61 9.38 -12.11
C LEU A 61 -6.43 8.08 -12.23
N ARG A 62 -7.48 7.92 -11.41
CA ARG A 62 -8.38 6.78 -11.51
C ARG A 62 -9.13 6.86 -12.86
N PRO A 63 -9.13 5.78 -13.66
CA PRO A 63 -9.80 5.79 -14.96
C PRO A 63 -11.32 5.58 -14.78
N VAL A 64 -11.98 6.45 -14.02
CA VAL A 64 -13.42 6.35 -13.71
C VAL A 64 -14.25 6.81 -14.91
N TYR A 65 -13.71 7.75 -15.70
CA TYR A 65 -14.41 8.37 -16.82
C TYR A 65 -13.88 7.94 -18.20
N HIS A 66 -12.85 7.08 -18.23
CA HIS A 66 -12.26 6.56 -19.46
C HIS A 66 -13.15 5.45 -20.02
N LYS A 67 -13.55 5.61 -21.28
CA LYS A 67 -14.48 4.70 -21.96
C LYS A 67 -13.82 3.84 -23.06
N SER A 68 -12.51 4.01 -23.27
CA SER A 68 -11.72 3.25 -24.23
C SER A 68 -10.45 2.72 -23.60
N ASP A 69 -10.00 1.57 -24.06
CA ASP A 69 -8.76 0.93 -23.59
C ASP A 69 -7.54 1.82 -23.83
N GLU A 70 -7.51 2.51 -24.98
CA GLU A 70 -6.44 3.45 -25.34
C GLU A 70 -6.36 4.63 -24.37
N GLY A 71 -7.51 5.21 -23.97
CA GLY A 71 -7.55 6.29 -22.99
C GLY A 71 -7.02 5.85 -21.62
N THR A 72 -7.39 4.65 -21.18
CA THR A 72 -6.86 4.06 -19.93
C THR A 72 -5.34 3.87 -20.01
N LEU A 73 -4.82 3.39 -21.14
CA LEU A 73 -3.39 3.15 -21.34
C LEU A 73 -2.57 4.46 -21.32
N VAL A 74 -3.06 5.51 -21.97
CA VAL A 74 -2.41 6.84 -21.93
C VAL A 74 -2.33 7.38 -20.50
N HIS A 75 -3.42 7.26 -19.73
CA HIS A 75 -3.41 7.69 -18.33
C HIS A 75 -2.46 6.87 -17.45
N LEU A 76 -2.34 5.56 -17.69
CA LEU A 76 -1.35 4.71 -17.02
C LEU A 76 0.09 5.17 -17.31
N HIS A 77 0.41 5.46 -18.57
CA HIS A 77 1.74 5.96 -18.94
C HIS A 77 2.05 7.32 -18.29
N LEU A 78 1.07 8.23 -18.28
CA LEU A 78 1.22 9.53 -17.63
C LEU A 78 1.46 9.37 -16.12
N ALA A 79 0.76 8.43 -15.48
CA ALA A 79 0.97 8.10 -14.07
C ALA A 79 2.38 7.64 -13.76
N LEU A 80 2.90 6.75 -14.61
CA LEU A 80 4.24 6.19 -14.45
C LEU A 80 5.30 7.29 -14.60
N LEU A 81 5.11 8.19 -15.56
CA LEU A 81 6.00 9.33 -15.77
C LEU A 81 5.94 10.32 -14.59
N ALA A 82 4.74 10.63 -14.07
CA ALA A 82 4.58 11.46 -12.89
C ALA A 82 5.24 10.82 -11.65
N TYR A 83 5.08 9.49 -11.47
CA TYR A 83 5.77 8.75 -10.42
C TYR A 83 7.29 8.88 -10.55
N TRP A 84 7.85 8.71 -11.75
CA TRP A 84 9.28 8.86 -12.00
C TRP A 84 9.80 10.24 -11.59
N ILE A 85 9.14 11.31 -12.03
CA ILE A 85 9.54 12.69 -11.68
C ILE A 85 9.55 12.88 -10.16
N VAL A 86 8.46 12.51 -9.48
CA VAL A 86 8.35 12.66 -8.02
C VAL A 86 9.41 11.82 -7.30
N ASN A 87 9.61 10.57 -7.73
CA ASN A 87 10.59 9.68 -7.13
C ASN A 87 12.02 10.19 -7.31
N THR A 88 12.37 10.67 -8.50
CA THR A 88 13.68 11.26 -8.78
C THR A 88 13.93 12.51 -7.95
N ILE A 89 12.95 13.43 -7.84
CA ILE A 89 13.08 14.62 -7.01
C ILE A 89 13.28 14.24 -5.54
N ARG A 90 12.48 13.31 -5.00
CA ARG A 90 12.63 12.83 -3.62
C ARG A 90 13.99 12.19 -3.37
N TYR A 91 14.48 11.39 -4.32
CA TYR A 91 15.80 10.78 -4.23
C TYR A 91 16.90 11.84 -4.19
N GLN A 92 16.83 12.86 -5.05
CA GLN A 92 17.80 13.97 -5.07
C GLN A 92 17.78 14.82 -3.80
N LEU A 93 16.61 14.96 -3.17
CA LEU A 93 16.43 15.76 -1.95
C LEU A 93 16.70 14.98 -0.65
N LYS A 94 16.93 13.67 -0.70
CA LYS A 94 17.28 12.84 0.48
C LYS A 94 18.74 13.04 0.97
N GLY A 95 19.39 14.14 0.57
CA GLY A 95 20.74 14.54 1.00
C GLY A 95 20.78 15.18 2.39
#